data_AF-A0A0F9FMM7-F1
#
_entry.id   AF-A0A0F9FMM7-F1
#
_cell.length_a   1.000
_cell.length_b   1.000
_cell.length_c   1.000
_cell.angle_alpha   90.00
_cell.angle_beta   90.00
_cell.angle_gamma   90.00
#
_symmetry.space_group_name_H-M   'P 1'
#
loop_
_entity.id
_entity.type
_entity.pdbx_description
1 polymer ?
#
loop_
_entity_poly.entity_id
_entity_poly.type
_entity_poly.pdbx_seq_one_letter_code
_entity_poly.pdbx_strand_id
1 'polypeptide(L)'
;MRNFESGATRDSEGDKLDYEGFISPLVLRRYAQYMHGHRKQADGSFRDSDNWQKGIPWHVYVKSLVRHTMDLWWLHRRASEVSEVVRASATCKNAFEDLLCAIMFNSMGLLYELQRKGK
;
A
#
# COMPACT_ATOMS: atom_id res chain seq x y z
N MET A 1 26.15 18.63 12.43
CA MET A 1 25.39 19.79 12.96
C MET A 1 25.11 20.75 11.83
N ARG A 2 23.86 21.20 11.69
CA ARG A 2 23.40 22.21 10.72
C ARG A 2 23.17 23.51 11.48
N ASN A 3 23.62 24.62 10.90
CA ASN A 3 23.41 25.96 11.42
C ASN A 3 22.53 26.72 10.44
N PHE A 4 21.55 27.46 10.96
CA PHE A 4 20.64 28.29 10.17
C PHE A 4 20.91 29.76 10.44
N GLU A 5 20.56 30.64 9.50
CA GLU A 5 20.76 32.10 9.61
C GLU A 5 20.07 32.71 10.84
N SER A 6 19.01 32.07 11.35
CA SER A 6 18.32 32.46 12.58
C SER A 6 19.13 32.20 13.88
N GLY A 7 20.30 31.58 13.79
CA GLY A 7 21.07 31.09 14.94
C GLY A 7 20.56 29.76 15.49
N ALA A 8 19.50 29.19 14.90
CA ALA A 8 19.05 27.84 15.24
C ALA A 8 20.09 26.80 14.82
N THR A 9 20.19 25.72 15.57
CA THR A 9 21.01 24.56 15.23
C THR A 9 20.17 23.29 15.20
N ARG A 10 20.51 22.36 14.30
CA ARG A 10 19.93 21.02 14.27
C ARG A 10 21.02 19.98 14.12
N ASP A 11 20.73 18.80 14.65
CA ASP A 11 21.60 17.65 14.48
C ASP A 11 21.69 17.24 12.99
N SER A 12 22.80 16.59 12.61
CA SER A 12 23.03 16.08 11.25
C SER A 12 21.99 15.04 10.87
N GLU A 13 21.78 14.86 9.56
CA GLU A 13 20.80 13.91 9.02
C GLU A 13 21.41 12.54 8.69
N GLY A 14 22.72 12.35 8.85
CA GLY A 14 23.49 11.23 8.30
C GLY A 14 22.90 9.83 8.53
N ASP A 15 22.44 9.53 9.75
CA ASP A 15 21.89 8.22 10.12
C ASP A 15 20.37 8.24 10.36
N LYS A 16 19.67 9.31 9.97
CA LYS A 16 18.22 9.46 10.20
C LYS A 16 17.44 8.95 9.00
N LEU A 17 16.30 8.33 9.29
CA LEU A 17 15.34 7.94 8.25
C LEU A 17 14.65 9.18 7.68
N ASP A 18 14.84 9.42 6.39
CA ASP A 18 14.13 10.44 5.64
C ASP A 18 12.79 9.90 5.13
N TYR A 19 11.81 9.81 6.02
CA TYR A 19 10.49 9.29 5.67
C TYR A 19 9.80 10.10 4.56
N GLU A 20 10.06 11.40 4.45
CA GLU A 20 9.46 12.25 3.42
C GLU A 20 10.08 11.95 2.05
N GLY A 21 11.42 11.80 1.98
CA GLY A 21 12.10 11.38 0.76
C GLY A 21 11.82 9.93 0.34
N PHE A 22 11.56 9.03 1.30
CA PHE A 22 11.32 7.61 1.01
C PHE A 22 9.86 7.27 0.67
N ILE A 23 8.92 8.17 0.98
CA ILE A 23 7.49 7.89 0.86
C ILE A 23 6.78 8.98 0.08
N SER A 24 6.05 8.58 -0.96
CA SER A 24 5.22 9.51 -1.72
C SER A 24 3.86 9.76 -1.03
N PRO A 25 3.50 11.02 -0.72
CA PRO A 25 2.19 11.34 -0.15
C PRO A 25 1.02 11.00 -1.10
N LEU A 26 1.27 11.01 -2.42
CA LEU A 26 0.28 10.60 -3.42
C LEU A 26 -0.03 9.11 -3.32
N VAL A 27 1.01 8.28 -3.20
CA VAL A 27 0.87 6.82 -3.04
C VAL A 27 0.17 6.47 -1.73
N LEU A 28 0.56 7.12 -0.61
CA LEU A 28 -0.09 6.89 0.68
C LEU A 28 -1.56 7.27 0.68
N ARG A 29 -1.91 8.41 0.05
CA ARG A 29 -3.32 8.82 -0.07
C ARG A 29 -4.13 7.79 -0.85
N ARG A 30 -3.60 7.29 -1.97
CA ARG A 30 -4.29 6.28 -2.78
C ARG A 30 -4.46 4.95 -2.03
N TYR A 31 -3.44 4.55 -1.28
CA TYR A 31 -3.50 3.37 -0.44
C TYR A 31 -4.50 3.54 0.72
N ALA A 32 -4.57 4.70 1.35
CA ALA A 32 -5.56 4.98 2.39
C ALA A 32 -6.99 4.90 1.84
N GLN A 33 -7.24 5.38 0.62
CA GLN A 33 -8.53 5.24 -0.06
C GLN A 33 -8.88 3.78 -0.34
N TYR A 34 -7.91 3.00 -0.84
CA TYR A 34 -8.06 1.55 -1.03
C TYR A 34 -8.45 0.86 0.29
N MET A 35 -7.69 1.11 1.35
CA MET A 35 -7.92 0.52 2.67
C MET A 35 -9.27 0.93 3.26
N HIS A 36 -9.68 2.19 3.07
CA HIS A 36 -10.98 2.69 3.52
C HIS A 36 -12.14 1.97 2.84
N GLY A 37 -12.03 1.69 1.53
CA GLY A 37 -13.00 0.87 0.81
C GLY A 37 -13.07 -0.56 1.36
N HIS A 38 -11.91 -1.18 1.63
CA HIS A 38 -11.81 -2.59 2.03
C HIS A 38 -12.17 -2.85 3.51
N ARG A 39 -12.29 -1.81 4.35
CA ARG A 39 -12.81 -1.96 5.72
C ARG A 39 -14.35 -2.01 5.79
N LYS A 40 -15.07 -1.60 4.73
CA LYS A 40 -16.52 -1.74 4.66
C LYS A 40 -16.91 -3.20 4.43
N GLN A 41 -17.80 -3.72 5.26
CA GLN A 41 -18.29 -5.10 5.21
C GLN A 41 -19.59 -5.21 4.39
N ALA A 42 -20.01 -6.44 4.09
CA ALA A 42 -21.19 -6.72 3.27
C ALA A 42 -22.50 -6.22 3.91
N ASP A 43 -22.55 -6.18 5.24
CA ASP A 43 -23.66 -5.63 6.03
C ASP A 43 -23.61 -4.09 6.14
N GLY A 44 -22.64 -3.44 5.50
CA GLY A 44 -22.43 -2.00 5.54
C GLY A 44 -21.68 -1.51 6.77
N SER A 45 -21.36 -2.38 7.74
CA SER A 45 -20.54 -2.03 8.89
C SER A 45 -19.08 -1.79 8.50
N PHE A 46 -18.30 -1.18 9.40
CA PHE A 46 -16.90 -0.89 9.19
C PHE A 46 -16.03 -1.60 10.21
N ARG A 47 -15.01 -2.31 9.74
CA ARG A 47 -13.90 -2.74 10.57
C ARG A 47 -13.03 -1.55 10.96
N ASP A 48 -12.41 -1.62 12.13
CA ASP A 48 -11.35 -0.67 12.50
C ASP A 48 -10.25 -0.64 11.44
N SER A 49 -9.68 0.53 11.19
CA SER A 49 -8.68 0.74 10.11
C SER A 49 -7.41 -0.09 10.30
N ASP A 50 -7.07 -0.42 11.54
CA ASP A 50 -5.92 -1.21 11.96
C ASP A 50 -6.26 -2.68 12.23
N ASN A 51 -7.47 -3.15 11.90
CA ASN A 51 -7.91 -4.51 12.20
C ASN A 51 -6.95 -5.60 11.68
N TRP A 52 -6.23 -5.35 10.59
CA TRP A 52 -5.22 -6.26 10.04
C TRP A 52 -4.01 -6.46 10.98
N GLN A 53 -3.70 -5.51 11.86
CA GLN A 53 -2.61 -5.59 12.85
C GLN A 53 -2.91 -6.59 13.98
N LYS A 54 -4.17 -7.01 14.15
CA LYS A 54 -4.51 -8.16 15.02
C LYS A 54 -3.79 -9.43 14.54
N GLY A 55 -3.47 -9.47 13.25
CA GLY A 55 -2.62 -10.45 12.61
C GLY A 55 -3.37 -11.38 11.69
N ILE A 56 -2.69 -11.84 10.64
CA ILE A 56 -3.24 -12.75 9.63
C ILE A 56 -2.19 -13.85 9.40
N PRO A 57 -2.59 -15.13 9.26
CA PRO A 57 -1.64 -16.21 9.04
C PRO A 57 -0.75 -15.96 7.81
N TRP A 58 0.55 -16.20 7.94
CA TRP A 58 1.54 -15.94 6.88
C TRP A 58 1.12 -16.51 5.51
N HIS A 59 0.70 -17.78 5.47
CA HIS A 59 0.30 -18.43 4.23
C HIS A 59 -0.90 -17.74 3.54
N VAL A 60 -1.76 -17.02 4.29
CA VAL A 60 -2.88 -16.26 3.73
C VAL A 60 -2.35 -15.01 3.00
N TYR A 61 -1.41 -14.28 3.61
CA TYR A 61 -0.73 -13.15 2.94
C TYR A 61 -0.05 -13.59 1.65
N VAL A 62 0.74 -14.69 1.69
CA VAL A 62 1.46 -15.19 0.51
C VAL A 62 0.50 -15.60 -0.60
N LYS A 63 -0.57 -16.35 -0.28
CA LYS A 63 -1.58 -16.74 -1.27
C LYS A 63 -2.25 -15.51 -1.91
N SER A 64 -2.58 -14.49 -1.12
CA SER A 64 -3.21 -13.28 -1.67
C SER A 64 -2.25 -12.44 -2.50
N LEU A 65 -0.99 -12.30 -2.04
CA LEU A 65 0.06 -11.61 -2.77
C LEU A 65 0.24 -12.21 -4.17
N VAL A 66 0.37 -13.54 -4.28
CA VAL A 66 0.52 -14.23 -5.57
C VAL A 66 -0.67 -13.96 -6.49
N ARG A 67 -1.91 -14.04 -5.99
CA ARG A 67 -3.10 -13.75 -6.83
C ARG A 67 -3.06 -12.34 -7.41
N HIS A 68 -2.85 -11.32 -6.57
CA HIS A 68 -2.83 -9.93 -7.02
C HIS A 68 -1.66 -9.65 -7.98
N THR A 69 -0.50 -10.28 -7.77
CA THR A 69 0.61 -10.19 -8.72
C THR A 69 0.27 -10.84 -10.06
N MET A 70 -0.40 -11.99 -10.06
CA MET A 70 -0.83 -12.65 -11.31
C MET A 70 -1.88 -11.82 -12.05
N ASP A 71 -2.86 -11.25 -11.34
CA ASP A 71 -3.87 -10.36 -11.91
C ASP A 71 -3.21 -9.11 -12.52
N LEU A 72 -2.25 -8.52 -11.81
CA LEU A 72 -1.49 -7.37 -12.30
C LEU A 72 -0.68 -7.72 -13.55
N TRP A 73 0.00 -8.87 -13.55
CA TRP A 73 0.79 -9.32 -14.69
C TRP A 73 -0.10 -9.58 -15.92
N TRP A 74 -1.23 -10.27 -15.71
CA TRP A 74 -2.19 -10.52 -16.78
C TRP A 74 -2.73 -9.21 -17.35
N LEU A 75 -3.13 -8.28 -16.48
CA LEU A 75 -3.66 -6.98 -16.90
C LEU A 75 -2.61 -6.14 -17.64
N HIS A 76 -1.35 -6.18 -17.19
CA HIS A 76 -0.23 -5.52 -17.87
C HIS A 76 -0.05 -6.04 -19.31
N ARG A 77 -0.08 -7.36 -19.53
CA ARG A 77 0.09 -7.94 -20.87
C ARG A 77 -1.05 -7.60 -21.83
N ARG A 78 -2.27 -7.45 -21.30
CA ARG A 78 -3.47 -7.16 -22.08
C ARG A 78 -3.82 -5.68 -22.11
N ALA A 79 -3.00 -4.82 -21.52
CA ALA A 79 -3.31 -3.39 -21.40
C ALA A 79 -3.57 -2.75 -22.77
N SER A 80 -2.91 -3.20 -23.83
CA SER A 80 -3.14 -2.76 -25.22
C SER A 80 -4.44 -3.27 -25.84
N GLU A 81 -4.93 -4.44 -25.41
CA GLU A 81 -6.18 -5.07 -25.89
C GLU A 81 -7.43 -4.49 -25.23
N VAL A 82 -7.28 -3.91 -24.03
CA VAL A 82 -8.38 -3.23 -23.35
C VAL A 82 -8.67 -1.93 -24.10
N SER A 83 -9.89 -1.73 -24.61
CA SER A 83 -10.22 -0.48 -25.32
C SER A 83 -9.95 0.74 -24.43
N GLU A 84 -9.60 1.87 -25.04
CA GLU A 84 -9.37 3.11 -24.29
C GLU A 84 -10.60 3.54 -23.48
N VAL A 85 -11.80 3.25 -23.98
CA VAL A 85 -13.08 3.44 -23.29
C VAL A 85 -13.18 2.58 -22.02
N VAL A 86 -12.77 1.30 -22.12
CA VAL A 86 -12.78 0.40 -20.95
C VAL A 86 -11.70 0.81 -19.96
N ARG A 87 -10.48 1.17 -20.42
CA ARG A 87 -9.42 1.72 -19.57
C ARG A 87 -9.82 3.02 -18.88
N ALA A 88 -10.56 3.89 -19.56
CA ALA A 88 -11.07 5.15 -19.01
C ALA A 88 -12.23 4.96 -18.03
N SER A 89 -12.88 3.79 -18.01
CA SER A 89 -13.87 3.49 -16.98
C SER A 89 -13.22 3.54 -15.59
N ALA A 90 -13.91 4.15 -14.63
CA ALA A 90 -13.44 4.24 -13.25
C ALA A 90 -13.10 2.84 -12.67
N THR A 91 -13.83 1.81 -13.11
CA THR A 91 -13.63 0.41 -12.73
C THR A 91 -12.28 -0.14 -13.18
N CYS A 92 -11.82 0.13 -14.41
CA CYS A 92 -10.51 -0.34 -14.88
C CYS A 92 -9.35 0.59 -14.51
N LYS A 93 -9.55 1.92 -14.45
CA LYS A 93 -8.51 2.86 -14.01
C LYS A 93 -8.07 2.55 -12.58
N ASN A 94 -9.03 2.23 -11.72
CA ASN A 94 -8.73 1.83 -10.34
C ASN A 94 -8.13 0.42 -10.27
N ALA A 95 -8.32 -0.46 -11.27
CA ALA A 95 -7.88 -1.84 -11.17
C ALA A 95 -6.35 -1.99 -11.02
N PHE A 96 -5.54 -1.23 -11.77
CA PHE A 96 -4.08 -1.25 -11.61
C PHE A 96 -3.66 -0.76 -10.23
N GLU A 97 -4.20 0.39 -9.81
CA GLU A 97 -3.88 0.99 -8.51
C GLU A 97 -4.35 0.14 -7.34
N ASP A 98 -5.54 -0.48 -7.44
CA ASP A 98 -6.08 -1.38 -6.43
C ASP A 98 -5.26 -2.66 -6.32
N LEU A 99 -4.81 -3.24 -7.44
CA LEU A 99 -3.91 -4.40 -7.43
C LEU A 99 -2.56 -4.06 -6.80
N LEU A 100 -1.99 -2.90 -7.13
CA LEU A 100 -0.75 -2.42 -6.49
C LEU A 100 -0.95 -2.17 -4.99
N CYS A 101 -2.08 -1.57 -4.59
CA CYS A 101 -2.43 -1.39 -3.19
C CYS A 101 -2.64 -2.72 -2.47
N ALA A 102 -3.26 -3.71 -3.11
CA ALA A 102 -3.46 -5.05 -2.56
C ALA A 102 -2.12 -5.77 -2.37
N ILE A 103 -1.22 -5.68 -3.34
CA ILE A 103 0.16 -6.18 -3.24
C ILE A 103 0.85 -5.51 -2.05
N MET A 104 0.78 -4.19 -1.96
CA MET A 104 1.39 -3.43 -0.86
C MET A 104 0.81 -3.83 0.51
N PHE A 105 -0.51 -4.00 0.62
CA PHE A 105 -1.17 -4.48 1.85
C PHE A 105 -0.61 -5.84 2.29
N ASN A 106 -0.49 -6.79 1.36
CA ASN A 106 0.01 -8.12 1.69
C ASN A 106 1.51 -8.12 2.03
N SER A 107 2.31 -7.30 1.34
CA SER A 107 3.74 -7.12 1.66
C SER A 107 3.95 -6.50 3.03
N MET A 108 3.19 -5.44 3.37
CA MET A 108 3.27 -4.81 4.69
C MET A 108 2.74 -5.71 5.80
N GLY A 109 1.65 -6.44 5.56
CA GLY A 109 1.11 -7.41 6.49
C GLY A 109 2.09 -8.55 6.78
N LEU A 110 2.74 -9.06 5.74
CA LEU A 110 3.78 -10.06 5.90
C LEU A 110 4.98 -9.51 6.70
N LEU A 111 5.49 -8.33 6.33
CA LEU A 111 6.59 -7.70 7.06
C LEU A 111 6.20 -7.45 8.52
N TYR A 112 4.97 -6.99 8.79
CA TYR A 112 4.46 -6.79 10.13
C TYR A 112 4.49 -8.09 10.96
N GLU A 113 4.06 -9.22 10.39
CA GLU A 113 4.15 -10.51 11.09
C GLU A 113 5.59 -10.92 11.37
N LEU A 114 6.52 -10.67 10.46
CA LEU A 114 7.95 -10.96 10.68
C LEU A 114 8.54 -10.09 11.80
N GLN A 115 8.21 -8.79 11.81
CA GLN A 115 8.70 -7.85 12.84
C GLN A 115 8.05 -8.10 14.20
N ARG A 116 6.77 -8.47 14.24
CA ARG A 116 6.06 -8.79 15.49
C ARG A 116 6.50 -10.12 16.09
N LYS A 117 6.86 -11.10 15.25
CA LYS A 117 7.44 -12.39 15.68
C LYS A 117 8.95 -12.31 15.97
N GLY A 118 9.55 -11.13 15.94
CA GLY A 118 10.89 -10.86 16.47
C GLY A 118 11.00 -10.93 18.00
N LYS A 119 10.26 -11.87 18.62
CA LYS A 119 10.39 -12.39 19.98
C LYS A 119 10.28 -13.90 19.93
#